data_AF-A0A815P1R4-F1
#
_entry.id   AF-A0A815P1R4-F1
#
_cell.length_a   1.000
_cell.length_b   1.000
_cell.length_c   1.000
_cell.angle_alpha   90.00
_cell.angle_beta   90.00
_cell.angle_gamma   90.00
#
_symmetry.space_group_name_H-M   'P 1'
#
loop_
_entity.id
_entity.type
_entity.pdbx_description
1 polymer ?
#
loop_
_entity_poly.entity_id
_entity_poly.type
_entity_poly.pdbx_seq_one_letter_code
_entity_poly.pdbx_strand_id
1 'polypeptide(L)'
;MVFVFIVYLTGWSPIYIAAAAGLTRGMPDWLYYLLELPAGAFMEGKLLWTLTWIGPYEFFIVLVVPAVIFAISSAIIFFTVRASSRRVHTVAASISGSSTTECLSSRDILLLKHMVFVFIVYLTGWSPVYIAAAAGVTNGMPAWLFYLLELPAGVSYMVLLLDLLWYNHEVRQYLKEKFVRWLHIQ
;
A
#
# COMPACT_ATOMS: atom_id res chain seq x y z
N MET A 1 28.88 -12.52 27.82
CA MET A 1 28.61 -12.26 26.39
C MET A 1 27.13 -12.29 26.03
N VAL A 2 26.31 -13.20 26.56
CA VAL A 2 24.85 -13.24 26.30
C VAL A 2 24.12 -11.97 26.78
N PHE A 3 24.54 -11.40 27.92
CA PHE A 3 23.93 -10.17 28.45
C PHE A 3 24.18 -8.93 27.57
N VAL A 4 25.32 -8.88 26.89
CA VAL A 4 25.66 -7.79 25.97
C VAL A 4 24.76 -7.85 24.73
N PHE A 5 24.45 -9.06 24.24
CA PHE A 5 23.63 -9.27 23.04
C PHE A 5 22.14 -8.88 23.23
N ILE A 6 21.58 -9.06 24.43
CA ILE A 6 20.19 -8.70 24.76
C ILE A 6 20.01 -7.18 24.84
N VAL A 7 21.04 -6.46 25.31
CA VAL A 7 21.07 -4.99 25.32
C VAL A 7 21.12 -4.43 23.90
N TYR A 8 21.88 -5.07 23.00
CA TYR A 8 21.97 -4.67 21.59
C TYR A 8 20.63 -4.81 20.81
N LEU A 9 19.78 -5.78 21.16
CA LEU A 9 18.49 -6.01 20.48
C LEU A 9 17.35 -5.12 20.97
N THR A 10 17.37 -4.70 22.24
CA THR A 10 16.24 -3.97 22.85
C THR A 10 16.29 -2.45 22.64
N GLY A 11 17.41 -1.91 22.13
CA GLY A 11 17.55 -0.48 21.85
C GLY A 11 17.76 0.40 23.09
N TRP A 12 17.98 -0.21 24.26
CA TRP A 12 18.32 0.51 25.47
C TRP A 12 19.80 0.87 25.43
N SER A 13 20.13 2.16 25.56
CA SER A 13 21.53 2.57 25.61
C SER A 13 22.20 1.92 26.85
N PRO A 14 23.45 1.46 26.75
CA PRO A 14 24.19 0.87 27.87
C PRO A 14 24.21 1.75 29.12
N ILE A 15 24.09 3.08 28.93
CA ILE A 15 24.03 4.08 30.00
C ILE A 15 22.72 3.98 30.79
N TYR A 16 21.58 3.76 30.14
CA TYR A 16 20.30 3.57 30.85
C TYR A 16 20.29 2.30 31.69
N ILE A 17 20.98 1.25 31.23
CA ILE A 17 21.11 0.00 31.96
C ILE A 17 22.10 0.14 33.12
N ALA A 18 23.22 0.85 32.93
CA ALA A 18 24.18 1.17 33.99
C ALA A 18 23.57 2.11 35.06
N ALA A 19 22.74 3.08 34.64
CA ALA A 19 22.01 3.97 35.52
C ALA A 19 20.89 3.25 36.28
N ALA A 20 20.13 2.38 35.61
CA ALA A 20 19.10 1.55 36.24
C ALA A 20 19.69 0.51 37.21
N ALA A 21 20.92 0.04 36.95
CA ALA A 21 21.66 -0.84 37.84
C ALA A 21 22.39 -0.10 39.00
N GLY A 22 22.27 1.22 39.08
CA GLY A 22 22.87 2.03 40.14
C GLY A 22 24.41 2.17 40.06
N LEU A 23 25.04 1.74 38.97
CA LEU A 23 26.49 1.77 38.77
C LEU A 23 27.06 3.17 38.45
N THR A 24 26.21 4.17 38.21
CA THR A 24 26.65 5.53 37.83
C THR A 24 27.01 6.42 39.03
N ARG A 25 26.73 6.00 40.26
CA ARG A 25 27.12 6.75 41.46
C ARG A 25 28.62 6.62 41.70
N GLY A 26 29.38 7.62 41.27
CA GLY A 26 30.83 7.73 41.50
C GLY A 26 31.70 7.61 40.25
N MET A 27 31.10 7.55 39.04
CA MET A 27 31.88 7.62 37.80
C MET A 27 32.39 9.05 37.58
N PRO A 28 33.67 9.23 37.21
CA PRO A 28 34.21 10.54 36.86
C PRO A 28 33.63 11.05 35.54
N ASP A 29 33.37 12.36 35.45
CA ASP A 29 32.62 12.98 34.34
C ASP A 29 33.18 12.66 32.94
N TRP A 30 34.50 12.54 32.80
CA TRP A 30 35.13 12.21 31.51
C TRP A 30 34.75 10.80 30.99
N LEU A 31 34.45 9.86 31.89
CA LEU A 31 34.05 8.50 31.56
C LEU A 31 32.58 8.46 31.08
N TYR A 32 31.75 9.38 31.56
CA TYR A 32 30.38 9.59 31.08
C TYR A 32 30.37 10.03 29.61
N TYR A 33 31.16 11.04 29.25
CA TYR A 33 31.28 11.52 27.87
C TYR A 33 31.86 10.45 26.91
N LEU A 34 32.80 9.62 27.39
CA LEU A 34 33.37 8.52 26.61
C LEU A 34 32.36 7.40 26.31
N LEU A 35 31.37 7.19 27.18
CA LEU A 35 30.27 6.24 26.98
C LEU A 35 29.11 6.83 26.15
N GLU A 36 28.89 8.14 26.20
CA GLU A 36 27.87 8.83 25.41
C GLU A 36 28.23 8.93 23.92
N LEU A 37 29.51 9.15 23.60
CA LEU A 37 30.01 9.26 22.23
C LEU A 37 29.62 8.06 21.32
N PRO A 38 29.85 6.79 21.70
CA PRO A 38 29.43 5.66 20.89
C PRO A 38 27.91 5.45 20.88
N ALA A 39 27.19 5.84 21.94
CA ALA A 39 25.73 5.72 21.99
C ALA A 39 25.03 6.75 21.08
N GLY A 40 25.53 7.99 21.05
CA GLY A 40 25.04 9.05 20.14
C GLY A 40 25.28 8.68 18.68
N ALA A 41 26.49 8.28 18.33
CA ALA A 41 26.83 7.83 16.98
C ALA A 41 26.02 6.59 16.53
N PHE A 42 25.68 5.69 17.47
CA PHE A 42 24.87 4.52 17.19
C PHE A 42 23.38 4.86 17.02
N MET A 43 22.83 5.79 17.80
CA MET A 43 21.46 6.26 17.66
C MET A 43 21.27 7.06 16.37
N GLU A 44 22.23 7.90 16.00
CA GLU A 44 22.28 8.58 14.70
C GLU A 44 22.38 7.57 13.56
N GLY A 45 23.23 6.55 13.70
CA GLY A 45 23.33 5.44 12.75
C GLY A 45 22.02 4.68 12.58
N LYS A 46 21.35 4.29 13.66
CA LYS A 46 20.02 3.65 13.62
C LYS A 46 18.98 4.57 12.98
N LEU A 47 18.96 5.85 13.31
CA LEU A 47 18.02 6.82 12.75
C LEU A 47 18.23 6.96 11.22
N LEU A 48 19.48 7.08 10.78
CA LEU A 48 19.86 7.12 9.36
C LEU A 48 19.47 5.84 8.62
N TRP A 49 19.71 4.67 9.22
CA TRP A 49 19.23 3.40 8.68
C TRP A 49 17.70 3.40 8.54
N THR A 50 16.97 3.79 9.58
CA THR A 50 15.49 3.78 9.55
C THR A 50 14.94 4.74 8.48
N LEU A 51 15.51 5.95 8.38
CA LEU A 51 15.16 6.96 7.36
C LEU A 51 15.48 6.52 5.94
N THR A 52 16.56 5.77 5.74
CA THR A 52 16.96 5.29 4.40
C THR A 52 16.05 4.14 3.92
N TRP A 53 15.59 3.29 4.85
CA TRP A 53 14.82 2.09 4.50
C TRP A 53 13.30 2.29 4.47
N ILE A 54 12.77 3.36 5.06
CA ILE A 54 11.32 3.59 5.11
C ILE A 54 10.70 3.82 3.73
N GLY A 55 11.34 4.62 2.86
CA GLY A 55 10.85 4.88 1.51
C GLY A 55 10.75 3.62 0.63
N PRO A 56 11.84 2.82 0.51
CA PRO A 56 11.78 1.53 -0.16
C PRO A 56 10.75 0.57 0.45
N TYR A 57 10.67 0.50 1.79
CA TYR A 57 9.70 -0.35 2.48
C TYR A 57 8.25 -0.01 2.13
N GLU A 58 7.90 1.28 2.15
CA GLU A 58 6.58 1.76 1.74
C GLU A 58 6.29 1.44 0.27
N PHE A 59 7.25 1.64 -0.63
CA PHE A 59 7.10 1.26 -2.04
C PHE A 59 6.78 -0.24 -2.20
N PHE A 60 7.49 -1.12 -1.50
CA PHE A 60 7.24 -2.56 -1.60
C PHE A 60 5.87 -2.95 -1.06
N ILE A 61 5.47 -2.44 0.11
CA ILE A 61 4.22 -2.84 0.76
C ILE A 61 3.00 -2.23 0.09
N VAL A 62 3.10 -0.98 -0.36
CA VAL A 62 1.94 -0.26 -0.90
C VAL A 62 1.75 -0.52 -2.40
N LEU A 63 2.83 -0.67 -3.17
CA LEU A 63 2.73 -0.92 -4.62
C LEU A 63 3.02 -2.37 -4.98
N VAL A 64 4.21 -2.88 -4.63
CA VAL A 64 4.70 -4.15 -5.20
C VAL A 64 3.87 -5.34 -4.70
N VAL A 65 3.63 -5.45 -3.40
CA VAL A 65 2.88 -6.57 -2.82
C VAL A 65 1.45 -6.63 -3.35
N PRO A 66 0.65 -5.53 -3.33
CA PRO A 66 -0.69 -5.53 -3.92
C PRO A 66 -0.68 -5.84 -5.43
N ALA A 67 0.32 -5.34 -6.18
CA ALA A 67 0.45 -5.64 -7.61
C ALA A 67 0.72 -7.11 -7.90
N VAL A 68 1.60 -7.74 -7.13
CA VAL A 68 1.88 -9.17 -7.29
C VAL A 68 0.65 -10.00 -6.95
N ILE A 69 -0.01 -9.70 -5.82
CA ILE A 69 -1.24 -10.40 -5.41
C ILE A 69 -2.31 -10.23 -6.51
N PHE A 70 -2.54 -9.01 -6.98
CA PHE A 70 -3.52 -8.72 -8.02
C PHE A 70 -3.21 -9.45 -9.34
N ALA A 71 -1.94 -9.46 -9.76
CA ALA A 71 -1.51 -10.15 -10.97
C ALA A 71 -1.72 -11.67 -10.87
N ILE A 72 -1.35 -12.27 -9.73
CA ILE A 72 -1.55 -13.71 -9.48
C ILE A 72 -3.04 -14.04 -9.47
N SER A 73 -3.87 -13.28 -8.73
CA SER A 73 -5.31 -13.48 -8.69
C SER A 73 -5.95 -13.35 -10.07
N SER A 74 -5.57 -12.32 -10.83
CA SER A 74 -6.07 -12.10 -12.19
C SER A 74 -5.68 -13.24 -13.14
N ALA A 75 -4.45 -13.74 -13.04
CA ALA A 75 -3.99 -14.89 -13.81
C ALA A 75 -4.79 -16.16 -13.48
N ILE A 76 -5.00 -16.44 -12.19
CA ILE A 76 -5.80 -17.59 -11.74
C ILE A 76 -7.23 -17.50 -12.27
N ILE A 77 -7.87 -16.34 -12.17
CA ILE A 77 -9.23 -16.11 -12.70
C ILE A 77 -9.24 -16.35 -14.22
N PHE A 78 -8.28 -15.79 -14.94
CA PHE A 78 -8.18 -15.96 -16.39
C PHE A 78 -8.03 -17.43 -16.81
N PHE A 79 -7.16 -18.19 -16.15
CA PHE A 79 -6.99 -19.62 -16.42
C PHE A 79 -8.25 -20.42 -16.08
N THR A 80 -8.91 -20.09 -14.97
CA THR A 80 -10.15 -20.74 -14.54
C THR A 80 -11.27 -20.50 -15.54
N VAL A 81 -11.46 -19.24 -15.97
CA VAL A 81 -12.45 -18.87 -16.99
C VAL A 81 -12.14 -19.59 -18.30
N ARG A 82 -10.89 -19.59 -18.77
CA ARG A 82 -10.50 -20.28 -20.01
C ARG A 82 -10.73 -21.79 -19.95
N ALA A 83 -10.43 -22.42 -18.82
CA ALA A 83 -10.69 -23.85 -18.60
C ALA A 83 -12.20 -24.15 -18.59
N SER A 84 -13.00 -23.28 -17.97
CA SER A 84 -14.47 -23.41 -17.94
C SER A 84 -15.08 -23.24 -19.33
N SER A 85 -14.68 -22.23 -20.11
CA SER A 85 -15.16 -22.01 -21.47
C SER A 85 -14.85 -23.18 -22.40
N ARG A 86 -13.67 -23.80 -22.23
CA ARG A 86 -13.29 -24.99 -23.02
C ARG A 86 -14.18 -26.20 -22.72
N ARG A 87 -14.57 -26.40 -21.45
CA ARG A 87 -15.49 -27.48 -21.04
C ARG A 87 -16.92 -27.24 -21.51
N VAL A 88 -17.38 -25.98 -21.45
CA VAL A 88 -18.72 -25.62 -21.91
C VAL A 88 -18.84 -25.80 -23.42
N HIS A 89 -17.83 -25.45 -24.23
CA HIS A 89 -17.89 -25.71 -25.68
C HIS A 89 -17.99 -27.21 -26.03
N THR A 90 -17.33 -28.09 -25.27
CA THR A 90 -17.43 -29.54 -25.50
C THR A 90 -18.79 -30.13 -25.08
N VAL A 91 -19.52 -29.49 -24.16
CA VAL A 91 -20.85 -29.94 -23.68
C VAL A 91 -22.00 -29.22 -24.41
N ALA A 92 -21.84 -27.96 -24.80
CA ALA A 92 -22.82 -27.21 -25.58
C ALA A 92 -22.91 -27.72 -27.02
N ALA A 93 -21.83 -28.27 -27.57
CA ALA A 93 -21.85 -28.98 -28.85
C ALA A 93 -22.69 -30.28 -28.80
N SER A 94 -22.93 -30.86 -27.61
CA SER A 94 -23.77 -32.05 -27.44
C SER A 94 -25.19 -31.76 -26.93
N ILE A 95 -25.46 -30.56 -26.39
CA ILE A 95 -26.76 -30.19 -25.82
C ILE A 95 -27.15 -28.79 -26.31
N SER A 96 -27.79 -28.75 -27.48
CA SER A 96 -28.46 -27.58 -28.04
C SER A 96 -29.59 -27.11 -27.11
N GLY A 97 -29.34 -26.18 -26.18
CA GLY A 97 -30.43 -25.61 -25.39
C GLY A 97 -30.10 -24.74 -24.16
N SER A 98 -28.85 -24.59 -23.76
CA SER A 98 -28.50 -23.89 -22.50
C SER A 98 -28.00 -22.46 -22.74
N SER A 99 -28.92 -21.53 -23.02
CA SER A 99 -28.64 -20.09 -23.23
C SER A 99 -28.33 -19.30 -21.94
N THR A 100 -28.39 -19.92 -20.77
CA THR A 100 -28.22 -19.23 -19.48
C THR A 100 -26.77 -19.13 -19.00
N THR A 101 -25.86 -19.99 -19.49
CA THR A 101 -24.46 -20.05 -19.03
C THR A 101 -23.57 -18.96 -19.63
N GLU A 102 -23.86 -18.48 -20.84
CA GLU A 102 -23.07 -17.43 -21.52
C GLU A 102 -23.20 -16.05 -20.86
N CYS A 103 -24.36 -15.77 -20.24
CA CYS A 103 -24.65 -14.48 -19.61
C CYS A 103 -23.84 -14.25 -18.31
N LEU A 104 -23.64 -15.31 -17.51
CA LEU A 104 -22.83 -15.26 -16.28
C LEU A 104 -21.34 -14.99 -16.57
N SER A 105 -20.78 -15.66 -17.59
CA SER A 105 -19.39 -15.47 -18.01
C SER A 105 -19.09 -14.03 -18.46
N SER A 106 -20.02 -13.40 -19.20
CA SER A 106 -19.83 -12.05 -19.72
C SER A 106 -19.81 -10.99 -18.61
N ARG A 107 -20.64 -11.15 -17.57
CA ARG A 107 -20.67 -10.25 -16.41
C ARG A 107 -19.38 -10.33 -15.60
N ASP A 108 -18.88 -11.53 -15.37
CA ASP A 108 -17.66 -11.75 -14.58
C ASP A 108 -16.42 -11.22 -15.31
N ILE A 109 -16.37 -11.35 -16.65
CA ILE A 109 -15.32 -10.73 -17.48
C ILE A 109 -15.40 -9.20 -17.42
N LEU A 110 -16.60 -8.62 -17.48
CA LEU A 110 -16.77 -7.17 -17.35
C LEU A 110 -16.29 -6.67 -15.99
N LEU A 111 -16.63 -7.38 -14.91
CA LEU A 111 -16.17 -7.08 -13.56
C LEU A 111 -14.65 -7.19 -13.43
N LEU A 112 -14.05 -8.23 -14.00
CA LEU A 112 -12.58 -8.39 -14.02
C LEU A 112 -11.90 -7.24 -14.78
N LYS A 113 -12.42 -6.86 -15.95
CA LYS A 113 -11.90 -5.71 -16.72
C LYS A 113 -11.96 -4.42 -15.90
N HIS A 114 -13.06 -4.21 -15.18
CA HIS A 114 -13.23 -3.06 -14.31
C HIS A 114 -12.26 -3.08 -13.12
N MET A 115 -12.08 -4.23 -12.45
CA MET A 115 -11.08 -4.36 -11.37
C MET A 115 -9.66 -4.08 -11.87
N VAL A 116 -9.31 -4.55 -13.08
CA VAL A 116 -8.02 -4.25 -13.73
C VAL A 116 -7.89 -2.76 -14.01
N PHE A 117 -8.95 -2.11 -14.51
CA PHE A 117 -8.95 -0.67 -14.74
C PHE A 117 -8.69 0.12 -13.45
N VAL A 118 -9.46 -0.14 -12.39
CA VAL A 118 -9.30 0.49 -11.06
C VAL A 118 -7.88 0.29 -10.54
N PHE A 119 -7.34 -0.93 -10.69
CA PHE A 119 -5.99 -1.25 -10.26
C PHE A 119 -4.90 -0.48 -11.04
N ILE A 120 -5.04 -0.35 -12.36
CA ILE A 120 -4.12 0.43 -13.20
C ILE A 120 -4.17 1.92 -12.84
N VAL A 121 -5.37 2.47 -12.61
CA VAL A 121 -5.54 3.87 -12.20
C VAL A 121 -4.84 4.11 -10.86
N TYR A 122 -5.00 3.19 -9.90
CA TYR A 122 -4.31 3.25 -8.63
C TYR A 122 -2.78 3.20 -8.81
N LEU A 123 -2.26 2.20 -9.52
CA LEU A 123 -0.81 2.07 -9.73
C LEU A 123 -0.21 3.30 -10.41
N THR A 124 -0.82 3.78 -11.48
CA THR A 124 -0.28 4.91 -12.25
C THR A 124 -0.33 6.22 -11.48
N GLY A 125 -1.37 6.44 -10.66
CA GLY A 125 -1.48 7.63 -9.80
C GLY A 125 -0.43 7.66 -8.69
N TRP A 126 -0.17 6.52 -8.05
CA TRP A 126 0.68 6.44 -6.86
C TRP A 126 2.15 6.11 -7.13
N SER A 127 2.46 5.50 -8.28
CA SER A 127 3.85 5.15 -8.63
C SER A 127 4.82 6.33 -8.56
N PRO A 128 4.52 7.53 -9.10
CA PRO A 128 5.46 8.66 -9.06
C PRO A 128 5.89 9.03 -7.63
N VAL A 129 4.94 9.07 -6.69
CA VAL A 129 5.19 9.42 -5.28
C VAL A 129 6.08 8.39 -4.61
N TYR A 130 5.72 7.10 -4.68
CA TYR A 130 6.47 6.05 -4.01
C TYR A 130 7.82 5.75 -4.67
N ILE A 131 7.95 5.93 -5.99
CA ILE A 131 9.23 5.82 -6.68
C ILE A 131 10.17 6.94 -6.21
N ALA A 132 9.69 8.18 -6.13
CA ALA A 132 10.51 9.29 -5.64
C ALA A 132 10.91 9.12 -4.17
N ALA A 133 10.00 8.61 -3.32
CA ALA A 133 10.27 8.30 -1.94
C ALA A 133 11.31 7.17 -1.80
N ALA A 134 11.20 6.10 -2.59
CA ALA A 134 12.16 5.01 -2.60
C ALA A 134 13.54 5.43 -3.14
N ALA A 135 13.58 6.36 -4.10
CA ALA A 135 14.81 6.94 -4.60
C ALA A 135 15.44 7.99 -3.67
N GLY A 136 14.77 8.34 -2.56
CA GLY A 136 15.25 9.33 -1.59
C GLY A 136 15.23 10.78 -2.11
N VAL A 137 14.55 11.04 -3.23
CA VAL A 137 14.54 12.35 -3.92
C VAL A 137 13.58 13.34 -3.24
N THR A 138 12.71 12.86 -2.36
CA THR A 138 11.76 13.69 -1.61
C THR A 138 12.45 14.60 -0.58
N ASN A 139 13.61 14.19 -0.06
CA ASN A 139 14.38 14.98 0.91
C ASN A 139 15.12 16.11 0.20
N GLY A 140 14.60 17.33 0.31
CA GLY A 140 15.18 18.54 -0.31
C GLY A 140 14.49 19.00 -1.60
N MET A 141 13.40 18.32 -1.99
CA MET A 141 12.57 18.75 -3.10
C MET A 141 11.80 20.03 -2.74
N PRO A 142 11.72 21.05 -3.62
CA PRO A 142 10.90 22.21 -3.35
C PRO A 142 9.41 21.83 -3.33
N ALA A 143 8.63 22.47 -2.45
CA ALA A 143 7.24 22.09 -2.18
C ALA A 143 6.35 22.03 -3.44
N TRP A 144 6.54 22.95 -4.39
CA TRP A 144 5.75 22.97 -5.64
C TRP A 144 5.97 21.70 -6.48
N LEU A 145 7.18 21.15 -6.48
CA LEU A 145 7.53 19.96 -7.24
C LEU A 145 6.99 18.70 -6.53
N PHE A 146 6.97 18.70 -5.20
CA PHE A 146 6.28 17.69 -4.41
C PHE A 146 4.77 17.65 -4.73
N TYR A 147 4.09 18.80 -4.76
CA TYR A 147 2.67 18.86 -5.13
C TYR A 147 2.40 18.41 -6.58
N LEU A 148 3.30 18.71 -7.52
CA LEU A 148 3.20 18.19 -8.88
C LEU A 148 3.32 16.66 -8.93
N LEU A 149 4.15 16.09 -8.07
CA LEU A 149 4.33 14.63 -7.96
C LEU A 149 3.11 13.95 -7.33
N GLU A 150 2.41 14.63 -6.41
CA GLU A 150 1.17 14.14 -5.78
C GLU A 150 -0.07 14.34 -6.65
N LEU A 151 -0.04 15.24 -7.63
CA LEU A 151 -1.20 15.54 -8.49
C LEU A 151 -1.77 14.28 -9.19
N PRO A 152 -0.96 13.38 -9.78
CA PRO A 152 -1.46 12.11 -10.32
C PRO A 152 -2.19 11.25 -9.29
N ALA A 153 -1.73 11.20 -8.03
CA ALA A 153 -2.39 10.47 -6.96
C ALA A 153 -3.77 11.10 -6.65
N GLY A 154 -3.84 12.43 -6.56
CA GLY A 154 -5.10 13.16 -6.39
C GLY A 154 -6.09 12.90 -7.53
N VAL A 155 -5.62 12.93 -8.79
CA VAL A 155 -6.46 12.61 -9.96
C VAL A 155 -6.94 11.16 -9.92
N SER A 156 -6.07 10.22 -9.54
CA SER A 156 -6.46 8.82 -9.42
C SER A 156 -7.59 8.60 -8.41
N TYR A 157 -7.55 9.29 -7.25
CA TYR A 157 -8.64 9.25 -6.28
C TYR A 157 -9.95 9.77 -6.84
N MET A 158 -9.91 10.89 -7.57
CA MET A 158 -11.11 11.44 -8.19
C MET A 158 -11.70 10.48 -9.21
N VAL A 159 -10.87 9.85 -10.04
CA VAL A 159 -11.31 8.83 -11.01
C VAL A 159 -11.96 7.65 -10.28
N LEU A 160 -11.33 7.12 -9.23
CA LEU A 160 -11.87 6.00 -8.45
C LEU A 160 -13.19 6.34 -7.75
N LEU A 161 -13.31 7.57 -7.24
CA LEU A 161 -14.53 8.05 -6.61
C LEU A 161 -15.67 8.19 -7.62
N LEU A 162 -15.39 8.77 -8.79
CA LEU A 162 -16.37 8.86 -9.89
C LEU A 162 -16.79 7.48 -10.40
N ASP A 163 -15.84 6.57 -10.50
CA ASP A 163 -16.07 5.19 -10.91
C ASP A 163 -16.96 4.43 -9.90
N LEU A 164 -16.70 4.58 -8.59
CA LEU A 164 -17.55 4.05 -7.53
C LEU A 164 -18.97 4.61 -7.61
N LEU A 165 -19.11 5.92 -7.82
CA LEU A 165 -20.40 6.57 -8.01
C LEU A 165 -21.11 6.08 -9.29
N TRP A 166 -20.39 5.71 -10.33
CA TRP A 166 -20.98 5.24 -11.58
C TRP A 166 -21.42 3.78 -11.51
N TYR A 167 -20.58 2.91 -10.94
CA TYR A 167 -20.82 1.47 -10.91
C TYR A 167 -21.73 1.03 -9.77
N ASN A 168 -21.73 1.72 -8.62
CA ASN A 168 -22.55 1.33 -7.49
C ASN A 168 -24.00 1.85 -7.64
N HIS A 169 -24.92 0.94 -7.99
CA HIS A 169 -26.34 1.25 -8.13
C HIS A 169 -26.95 1.79 -6.81
N GLU A 170 -26.63 1.18 -5.67
CA GLU A 170 -27.19 1.55 -4.37
C GLU A 170 -26.78 2.96 -3.97
N VAL A 171 -25.52 3.32 -4.18
CA VAL A 171 -25.01 4.67 -3.89
C VAL A 171 -25.69 5.69 -4.79
N ARG A 172 -25.86 5.39 -6.09
CA ARG A 172 -26.61 6.29 -7.01
C ARG A 172 -28.05 6.47 -6.58
N GLN A 173 -28.72 5.38 -6.20
CA GLN A 173 -30.10 5.44 -5.74
C GLN A 173 -30.22 6.25 -4.46
N TYR A 174 -29.35 6.02 -3.48
CA TYR A 174 -29.30 6.79 -2.24
C TYR A 174 -29.07 8.30 -2.50
N LEU A 175 -28.12 8.64 -3.37
CA LEU A 175 -27.85 10.03 -3.74
C LEU A 175 -29.05 10.66 -4.44
N LYS A 176 -29.68 9.94 -5.37
CA LYS A 176 -30.88 10.41 -6.07
C LYS A 176 -32.03 10.66 -5.11
N GLU A 177 -32.31 9.74 -4.19
CA GLU A 177 -33.37 9.88 -3.17
C GLU A 177 -33.10 11.05 -2.21
N LYS A 178 -31.84 11.28 -1.84
CA LYS A 178 -31.46 12.40 -0.96
C LYS A 178 -31.55 13.74 -1.68
N PHE A 179 -31.16 13.78 -2.96
CA PHE A 179 -31.23 14.99 -3.78
C PHE A 179 -32.69 15.40 -4.06
N VAL A 180 -33.55 14.43 -4.41
CA VAL A 180 -34.99 14.68 -4.59
C VAL A 180 -35.66 15.18 -3.30
N ARG A 181 -35.31 14.60 -2.15
CA ARG A 181 -35.81 15.09 -0.86
C ARG A 181 -35.37 16.51 -0.55
N TRP A 182 -34.11 16.83 -0.79
CA TRP A 182 -33.60 18.20 -0.58
C TRP A 182 -34.33 19.22 -1.46
N LEU A 183 -34.60 18.86 -2.72
CA LEU A 183 -35.30 19.69 -3.69
C LEU A 183 -36.81 19.86 -3.40
N HIS A 184 -37.40 19.04 -2.53
CA HIS A 184 -38.79 19.17 -2.06
C HIS A 184 -38.93 19.92 -0.74
N ILE A 185 -37.82 20.18 -0.03
CA ILE A 185 -37.82 20.93 1.24
C ILE A 185 -37.55 22.42 1.00
N GLN A 186 -36.98 22.80 -0.15
CA GLN A 186 -36.91 24.18 -0.63
C GLN A 186 -38.14 24.56 -1.44
#